data_AF-A0A9R0TUZ7-F1
#
_entry.id   AF-A0A9R0TUZ7-F1
#
_cell.length_a   1.000
_cell.length_b   1.000
_cell.length_c   1.000
_cell.angle_alpha   90.00
_cell.angle_beta   90.00
_cell.angle_gamma   90.00
#
_symmetry.space_group_name_H-M   'P 1'
#
loop_
_entity.id
_entity.type
_entity.pdbx_description
1 polymer ?
#
loop_
_entity_poly.entity_id
_entity_poly.type
_entity_poly.pdbx_seq_one_letter_code
_entity_poly.pdbx_strand_id
1 'polypeptide(L)'
;MIVCVAVVGHQNNPLYLQSFTEADDALKLHHVVHCSLDVIDERVNNPKKSAPTLNETFLGLLYPTENYKVYGYLTNTKVKFLMVTTDLDVKDADARNVSS
;
A
#
# COMPACT_ATOMS: atom_id res chain seq x y z
N MET A 1 -3.79 -4.82 12.87
CA MET A 1 -2.93 -3.73 13.42
C MET A 1 -2.08 -3.16 12.29
N ILE A 2 -1.66 -1.89 12.33
CA ILE A 2 -0.70 -1.37 11.33
C ILE A 2 0.69 -1.89 11.69
N VAL A 3 1.33 -2.59 10.75
CA VAL A 3 2.67 -3.18 10.97
C VAL A 3 3.76 -2.52 10.13
N CYS A 4 3.41 -1.91 9.00
CA CYS A 4 4.36 -1.13 8.21
C CYS A 4 3.65 -0.01 7.44
N VAL A 5 4.31 1.14 7.34
CA VAL A 5 3.92 2.25 6.48
C VAL A 5 5.12 2.65 5.63
N ALA A 6 4.89 2.80 4.33
CA ALA A 6 5.90 3.26 3.40
C ALA A 6 5.38 4.40 2.53
N VAL A 7 6.26 5.37 2.28
CA VAL A 7 6.07 6.43 1.29
C VAL A 7 7.17 6.25 0.24
N VAL A 8 6.76 5.96 -0.99
CA VAL A 8 7.66 5.69 -2.10
C VAL A 8 7.47 6.77 -3.15
N GLY A 9 8.57 7.37 -3.56
CA GLY A 9 8.58 8.43 -4.55
C GLY A 9 8.15 7.96 -5.94
N HIS A 10 7.98 8.93 -6.84
CA HIS A 10 7.62 8.65 -8.23
C HIS A 10 8.58 7.68 -8.91
N GLN A 11 9.89 7.84 -8.66
CA GLN A 11 10.96 7.02 -9.23
C GLN A 11 11.23 5.71 -8.46
N ASN A 12 10.26 5.22 -7.70
CA ASN A 12 10.39 4.03 -6.83
C ASN A 12 11.49 4.15 -5.76
N ASN A 13 11.92 5.37 -5.44
CA ASN A 13 12.86 5.63 -4.35
C ASN A 13 12.12 5.72 -3.01
N PRO A 14 12.59 5.07 -1.94
CA PRO A 14 11.95 5.18 -0.62
C PRO A 14 12.11 6.61 -0.08
N LEU A 15 11.00 7.25 0.26
CA LEU A 15 10.96 8.54 0.96
C LEU A 15 10.78 8.35 2.47
N TYR A 16 10.03 7.31 2.85
CA TYR A 16 9.82 6.90 4.23
C TYR A 16 9.49 5.40 4.27
N LEU A 17 10.00 4.71 5.28
CA LEU A 17 9.70 3.29 5.52
C LEU A 17 9.83 3.03 7.01
N GLN A 18 8.71 2.72 7.66
CA GLN A 18 8.67 2.46 9.09
C GLN A 18 7.88 1.19 9.35
N SER A 19 8.57 0.23 9.97
CA SER A 19 7.95 -0.96 10.52
C SER A 19 7.67 -0.75 12.01
N PHE A 20 6.56 -1.31 12.49
CA PHE A 20 6.11 -1.26 13.89
C PHE A 20 6.22 -2.64 14.57
N THR A 21 7.10 -3.50 14.04
CA THR A 21 7.34 -4.89 14.47
C THR A 21 8.80 -5.08 14.89
N GLU A 22 9.17 -6.29 15.31
CA GLU A 22 10.56 -6.66 15.58
C GLU A 22 11.44 -6.60 14.32
N ALA A 23 12.76 -6.50 14.52
CA ALA A 23 13.74 -6.23 13.46
C ALA A 23 13.77 -7.31 12.36
N ASP A 24 13.61 -8.59 12.70
CA ASP A 24 13.60 -9.69 11.74
C ASP A 24 12.34 -9.67 10.84
N ASP A 25 11.24 -9.11 11.34
CA ASP A 25 10.01 -8.94 10.56
C ASP A 25 10.04 -7.67 9.70
N ALA A 26 10.85 -6.67 10.08
CA ALA A 26 11.01 -5.45 9.28
C ALA A 26 11.51 -5.75 7.87
N LEU A 27 12.47 -6.66 7.71
CA LEU A 27 12.98 -7.04 6.38
C LEU A 27 11.89 -7.71 5.52
N LYS A 28 11.06 -8.56 6.12
CA LYS A 28 9.91 -9.18 5.43
C LYS A 28 8.91 -8.12 4.98
N LEU A 29 8.61 -7.15 5.84
CA LEU A 29 7.69 -6.05 5.53
C LEU A 29 8.24 -5.15 4.42
N HIS A 30 9.55 -4.91 4.40
CA HIS A 30 10.21 -4.18 3.30
C HIS A 30 10.07 -4.92 1.97
N HIS A 31 10.22 -6.25 1.98
CA HIS A 31 10.01 -7.07 0.80
C HIS A 31 8.54 -7.02 0.32
N VAL A 32 7.58 -7.12 1.24
CA VAL A 32 6.15 -6.97 0.92
C VAL A 32 5.86 -5.62 0.27
N VAL A 33 6.37 -4.52 0.84
CA VAL A 33 6.23 -3.17 0.29
C VAL A 33 6.82 -3.08 -1.12
N HIS A 34 8.00 -3.68 -1.35
CA HIS A 34 8.67 -3.64 -2.65
C HIS A 34 7.87 -4.38 -3.72
N CYS A 35 7.43 -5.61 -3.46
CA CYS A 35 6.60 -6.39 -4.39
C CYS A 35 5.26 -5.72 -4.69
N SER A 36 4.75 -4.91 -3.77
CA SER A 36 3.51 -4.16 -3.96
C SER A 36 3.62 -3.07 -5.03
N LEU A 37 4.82 -2.60 -5.34
CA LEU A 37 5.04 -1.59 -6.37
C LEU A 37 4.66 -2.12 -7.76
N ASP A 38 4.94 -3.39 -8.05
CA ASP A 38 4.59 -4.02 -9.32
C ASP A 38 3.06 -4.05 -9.51
N VAL A 39 2.31 -4.31 -8.44
CA VAL A 39 0.83 -4.30 -8.46
C VAL A 39 0.27 -2.90 -8.71
N ILE A 40 0.89 -1.87 -8.12
CA ILE A 40 0.53 -0.48 -8.37
C ILE A 40 0.79 -0.13 -9.84
N ASP A 41 1.97 -0.49 -10.36
CA ASP A 41 2.35 -0.21 -11.75
C ASP A 41 1.44 -0.95 -12.75
N GLU A 42 1.03 -2.19 -12.48
CA GLU A 42 0.04 -2.90 -13.32
C GLU A 42 -1.32 -2.17 -13.34
N ARG A 43 -1.84 -1.78 -12.15
CA ARG A 43 -3.15 -1.11 -12.05
C ARG A 43 -3.16 0.27 -12.72
N VAL A 44 -2.09 1.03 -12.56
CA VAL A 44 -1.94 2.37 -13.17
C VAL A 44 -1.84 2.29 -14.69
N ASN A 45 -1.10 1.29 -15.20
CA ASN A 45 -0.90 1.13 -16.64
C ASN A 45 -2.05 0.38 -17.34
N ASN A 46 -2.92 -0.31 -16.58
CA ASN A 46 -4.02 -1.09 -17.14
C ASN A 46 -5.36 -0.88 -16.38
N PRO A 47 -5.94 0.34 -16.45
CA PRO A 47 -7.14 0.70 -15.71
C PRO A 47 -8.40 -0.09 -16.08
N LYS A 48 -8.38 -0.85 -17.20
CA LYS A 48 -9.52 -1.68 -17.65
C LYS A 48 -9.73 -2.94 -16.80
N LYS A 49 -8.73 -3.37 -16.03
CA LYS A 49 -8.81 -4.54 -15.14
C LYS A 49 -9.21 -4.19 -13.70
N SER A 50 -9.09 -2.92 -13.31
CA SER A 50 -9.41 -2.46 -11.96
C SER A 50 -10.90 -2.11 -11.85
N ALA A 51 -11.58 -2.66 -10.83
CA ALA A 51 -12.95 -2.28 -10.51
C ALA A 51 -13.06 -0.76 -10.31
N PRO A 52 -14.18 -0.13 -10.70
CA PRO A 52 -14.33 1.33 -10.64
C PRO A 52 -14.42 1.78 -9.18
N THR A 53 -13.30 2.19 -8.59
CA THR A 53 -13.29 2.83 -7.27
C THR A 53 -13.52 4.33 -7.45
N LEU A 54 -14.53 4.84 -6.74
CA LEU A 54 -14.78 6.28 -6.59
C LEU A 54 -13.56 6.93 -5.91
N ASN A 55 -12.77 7.67 -6.70
CA ASN A 55 -11.47 8.30 -6.45
C ASN A 55 -10.27 7.47 -6.93
N GLU A 56 -9.71 7.89 -8.08
CA GLU A 56 -8.56 7.26 -8.77
C GLU A 56 -7.29 7.13 -7.90
N THR A 57 -7.18 7.91 -6.82
CA THR A 57 -5.99 7.95 -5.97
C THR A 57 -5.95 6.87 -4.90
N PHE A 58 -7.09 6.39 -4.38
CA PHE A 58 -7.09 5.27 -3.44
C PHE A 58 -7.22 3.96 -4.21
N LEU A 59 -6.14 3.15 -4.18
CA LEU A 59 -6.07 1.88 -4.90
C LEU A 59 -6.73 0.74 -4.11
N GLY A 60 -7.14 0.97 -2.86
CA GLY A 60 -7.73 -0.05 -2.01
C GLY A 60 -6.75 -1.15 -1.64
N LEU A 61 -7.29 -2.34 -1.37
CA LEU A 61 -6.50 -3.55 -1.15
C LEU A 61 -5.75 -3.93 -2.45
N LEU A 62 -4.43 -3.97 -2.38
CA LEU A 62 -3.56 -4.39 -3.49
C LEU A 62 -3.58 -5.92 -3.62
N TYR A 63 -3.23 -6.61 -2.54
CA TYR A 63 -3.34 -8.06 -2.42
C TYR A 63 -3.30 -8.47 -0.94
N PRO A 64 -3.95 -9.59 -0.60
CA PRO A 64 -3.74 -10.27 0.67
C PRO A 64 -2.54 -11.23 0.60
N THR A 65 -1.87 -11.42 1.72
CA THR A 65 -0.93 -12.51 2.00
C THR A 65 -1.48 -13.35 3.16
N GLU A 66 -0.80 -14.43 3.56
CA GLU A 66 -1.25 -15.27 4.68
C GLU A 66 -1.44 -14.49 5.99
N ASN A 67 -0.62 -13.47 6.24
CA ASN A 67 -0.60 -12.75 7.52
C ASN A 67 -0.84 -11.24 7.38
N TYR A 68 -0.80 -10.70 6.14
CA TYR A 68 -0.86 -9.26 5.91
C TYR A 68 -1.84 -8.88 4.79
N LYS A 69 -2.53 -7.75 4.99
CA LYS A 69 -3.27 -7.03 3.95
C LYS A 69 -2.48 -5.78 3.56
N VAL A 70 -2.27 -5.58 2.25
CA VAL A 70 -1.54 -4.40 1.74
C VAL A 70 -2.50 -3.45 1.04
N TYR A 71 -2.54 -2.21 1.51
CA TYR A 71 -3.33 -1.14 0.93
C TYR A 71 -2.42 -0.14 0.21
N GLY A 72 -2.90 0.38 -0.92
CA GLY A 72 -2.18 1.34 -1.74
C GLY A 72 -2.95 2.64 -1.95
N TYR A 73 -2.24 3.74 -1.97
CA TYR A 73 -2.75 5.04 -2.40
C TYR A 73 -1.71 5.72 -3.31
N LEU A 74 -2.13 6.21 -4.46
CA LEU A 74 -1.31 6.94 -5.41
C LEU A 74 -1.76 8.39 -5.45
N THR A 75 -0.87 9.30 -5.07
CA THR A 75 -1.13 10.74 -5.18
C THR A 75 -1.02 11.25 -6.62
N ASN A 76 -1.52 12.46 -6.86
CA ASN A 76 -1.38 13.15 -8.15
C ASN A 76 0.09 13.40 -8.54
N THR A 77 0.98 13.57 -7.56
CA THR A 77 2.43 13.71 -7.77
C THR A 77 3.15 12.37 -7.98
N LYS A 78 2.38 11.27 -8.12
CA LYS A 78 2.86 9.90 -8.31
C LYS A 78 3.68 9.34 -7.14
N VAL A 79 3.57 9.97 -5.96
CA VAL A 79 4.04 9.38 -4.70
C VAL A 79 3.05 8.29 -4.28
N LYS A 80 3.59 7.13 -3.91
CA LYS A 80 2.87 5.92 -3.53
C LYS A 80 2.91 5.77 -2.02
N PHE A 81 1.75 5.70 -1.40
CA PHE A 81 1.58 5.40 0.02
C PHE A 81 1.16 3.93 0.14
N LEU A 82 1.88 3.18 0.95
CA LEU A 82 1.66 1.78 1.20
C LEU A 82 1.45 1.56 2.69
N MET A 83 0.40 0.84 3.03
CA MET A 83 0.04 0.50 4.40
C MET A 83 -0.17 -1.01 4.52
N VAL A 84 0.62 -1.64 5.39
CA VAL A 84 0.56 -3.08 5.65
C VAL A 84 -0.08 -3.30 7.02
N THR A 85 -1.08 -4.18 7.07
CA THR A 85 -1.81 -4.50 8.30
C THR A 85 -1.88 -6.01 8.55
N THR A 86 -1.86 -6.42 9.82
CA THR A 86 -2.16 -7.79 10.26
C THR A 86 -3.65 -7.92 10.57
N ASP A 87 -4.34 -8.80 9.82
CA ASP A 87 -5.74 -9.25 9.96
C ASP A 87 -6.72 -8.38 10.77
N LEU A 88 -6.82 -7.10 10.40
CA LEU A 88 -8.01 -6.32 10.67
C LEU A 88 -8.82 -6.26 9.39
N ASP A 89 -10.14 -6.41 9.48
CA ASP A 89 -11.04 -5.91 8.46
C ASP A 89 -11.02 -4.38 8.54
N VAL A 90 -9.96 -3.80 7.99
CA VAL A 90 -9.92 -2.36 7.73
C VAL A 90 -10.95 -2.11 6.65
N LYS A 91 -12.08 -1.50 7.04
CA LYS A 91 -13.07 -1.05 6.08
C LYS A 91 -12.41 0.00 5.19
N ASP A 92 -12.67 -0.04 3.90
CA ASP A 92 -12.11 0.94 2.95
C ASP A 92 -12.36 2.39 3.38
N ALA A 93 -13.46 2.66 4.08
CA ALA A 93 -13.75 3.97 4.68
C ALA A 93 -12.70 4.40 5.72
N ASP A 94 -12.25 3.49 6.58
CA ASP A 94 -11.26 3.76 7.63
C ASP A 94 -9.87 3.96 7.03
N ALA A 95 -9.51 3.20 5.99
CA ALA A 95 -8.26 3.38 5.25
C ALA A 95 -8.19 4.75 4.53
N ARG A 96 -9.34 5.26 4.05
CA ARG A 96 -9.41 6.58 3.40
C ARG A 96 -9.26 7.73 4.38
N ASN A 97 -9.81 7.62 5.59
CA ASN A 97 -9.77 8.68 6.60
C ASN A 97 -8.36 9.00 7.12
N VAL A 98 -7.38 8.10 6.95
CA VAL A 98 -5.97 8.36 7.31
C VAL A 98 -5.33 9.43 6.40
N SER A 99 -5.95 9.75 5.26
CA SER A 99 -5.43 10.71 4.26
C SER A 99 -6.04 12.12 4.34
N SER A 100 -6.92 12.40 5.32
CA SER A 100 -7.59 13.70 5.50
C SER A 100 -7.11 14.45 6.73
#